data_AF-A0A8J6EVL7-F1
#
_entry.id   AF-A0A8J6EVL7-F1
#
_cell.length_a   1.000
_cell.length_b   1.000
_cell.length_c   1.000
_cell.angle_alpha   90.00
_cell.angle_beta   90.00
_cell.angle_gamma   90.00
#
_symmetry.space_group_name_H-M   'P 1'
#
loop_
_entity.id
_entity.type
_entity.pdbx_description
1 polymer ?
#
loop_
_entity_poly.entity_id
_entity_poly.type
_entity_poly.pdbx_seq_one_letter_code
_entity_poly.pdbx_strand_id
1 'polypeptide(L)'
;MNLLTAGLTLGTKDAGGPFPFESAQWLNCHAFITKLSNHRLLYKRLLVPLHHCKAQLSRRIPNKTQGILQEVTDVTLHKDFSTIMD
;
A
#
# COMPACT_ATOMS: atom_id res chain seq x y z
N MET A 1 -12.48 27.51 -12.15
CA MET A 1 -12.58 26.07 -11.83
C MET A 1 -11.23 25.43 -12.10
N ASN A 2 -10.63 24.77 -11.10
CA ASN A 2 -9.79 23.57 -11.22
C ASN A 2 -9.50 23.06 -9.80
N LEU A 3 -10.43 22.23 -9.30
CA LEU A 3 -10.18 21.29 -8.21
C LEU A 3 -9.26 20.19 -8.76
N LEU A 4 -8.34 19.67 -7.91
CA LEU A 4 -8.05 18.23 -7.70
C LEU A 4 -6.60 18.00 -7.24
N THR A 5 -6.47 17.74 -5.94
CA THR A 5 -5.68 16.62 -5.39
C THR A 5 -4.25 16.41 -5.92
N ALA A 6 -3.42 17.45 -5.94
CA ALA A 6 -1.97 17.23 -5.90
C ALA A 6 -1.63 16.74 -4.48
N GLY A 7 -1.44 15.42 -4.34
CA GLY A 7 -0.99 14.66 -3.15
C GLY A 7 -0.94 15.37 -1.80
N LEU A 8 -1.69 14.83 -0.81
CA LEU A 8 -1.63 15.26 0.59
C LEU A 8 -0.18 15.56 1.01
N THR A 9 0.10 16.82 1.31
CA THR A 9 1.34 17.25 1.94
C THR A 9 1.31 16.79 3.39
N LEU A 10 1.91 15.63 3.66
CA LEU A 10 2.09 15.13 5.03
C LEU A 10 3.10 16.02 5.74
N GLY A 11 2.60 17.03 6.45
CA GLY A 11 3.43 17.97 7.20
C GLY A 11 4.08 17.33 8.40
N THR A 12 5.27 16.75 8.23
CA THR A 12 6.21 16.44 9.33
C THR A 12 7.66 16.61 8.89
N LYS A 13 8.53 16.85 9.87
CA LYS A 13 9.87 17.45 9.79
C LYS A 13 10.90 16.68 8.95
N ASP A 14 10.63 15.44 8.56
CA ASP A 14 11.59 14.56 7.87
C ASP A 14 11.15 14.10 6.45
N ALA A 15 9.97 14.53 5.98
CA ALA A 15 9.44 14.17 4.67
C ALA A 15 8.64 15.33 4.05
N GLY A 16 9.29 16.48 3.83
CA GLY A 16 8.65 17.72 3.35
C GLY A 16 8.14 17.72 1.90
N GLY A 17 7.92 16.55 1.27
CA GLY A 17 7.40 16.41 -0.09
C GLY A 17 6.00 15.78 -0.12
N PRO A 18 5.20 16.02 -1.17
CA PRO A 18 3.93 15.33 -1.34
C PRO A 18 4.13 13.82 -1.36
N PHE A 19 3.29 13.09 -0.63
CA PHE A 19 3.37 11.63 -0.64
C PHE A 19 3.10 11.10 -2.05
N PRO A 20 3.99 10.29 -2.63
CA PRO A 20 3.83 9.83 -4.00
C PRO A 20 2.54 9.02 -4.15
N PHE A 21 1.74 9.35 -5.16
CA PHE A 21 0.47 8.67 -5.41
C PHE A 21 0.65 7.16 -5.61
N GLU A 22 1.71 6.75 -6.30
CA GLU A 22 2.07 5.35 -6.51
C GLU A 22 2.35 4.63 -5.19
N SER A 23 2.92 5.32 -4.20
CA SER A 23 3.17 4.74 -2.87
C SER A 23 1.85 4.52 -2.13
N ALA A 24 0.89 5.44 -2.25
CA ALA A 24 -0.47 5.25 -1.71
C ALA A 24 -1.19 4.08 -2.37
N GLN A 25 -1.12 3.98 -3.70
CA GLN A 25 -1.69 2.87 -4.44
C GLN A 25 -1.04 1.54 -4.07
N TRP A 26 0.27 1.51 -3.87
CA TRP A 26 1.00 0.31 -3.48
C TRP A 26 0.57 -0.17 -2.08
N LEU A 27 0.48 0.75 -1.11
CA LEU A 27 -0.03 0.45 0.24
C LEU A 27 -1.47 -0.05 0.19
N ASN A 28 -2.31 0.58 -0.62
CA ASN A 28 -3.69 0.16 -0.80
C ASN A 28 -3.77 -1.27 -1.35
N CYS A 29 -3.03 -1.58 -2.42
CA CYS A 29 -2.95 -2.93 -2.97
C CYS A 29 -2.45 -3.92 -1.91
N HIS A 30 -1.42 -3.57 -1.14
CA HIS A 30 -0.89 -4.41 -0.07
C HIS A 30 -1.99 -4.73 0.96
N ALA A 31 -2.67 -3.72 1.50
CA ALA A 31 -3.70 -3.90 2.52
C ALA A 31 -4.84 -4.81 2.05
N PHE A 32 -5.34 -4.60 0.82
CA PHE A 32 -6.38 -5.45 0.24
C PHE A 32 -5.89 -6.89 0.01
N ILE A 33 -4.68 -7.08 -0.51
CA ILE A 33 -4.11 -8.42 -0.66
C ILE A 33 -4.04 -9.12 0.69
N THR A 34 -3.54 -8.46 1.72
CA THR A 34 -3.41 -9.02 3.07
C THR A 34 -4.77 -9.45 3.61
N LYS A 35 -5.77 -8.55 3.61
CA LYS A 35 -7.11 -8.89 4.16
C LYS A 35 -7.83 -9.96 3.33
N LEU A 36 -7.82 -9.85 2.01
CA LEU A 36 -8.57 -10.75 1.14
C LEU A 36 -7.94 -12.14 1.01
N SER A 37 -6.64 -12.28 1.29
CA SER A 37 -5.95 -13.57 1.26
C SER A 37 -6.48 -14.54 2.32
N ASN A 38 -7.04 -14.05 3.42
CA ASN A 38 -7.65 -14.88 4.46
C ASN A 38 -8.91 -15.60 3.98
N HIS A 39 -9.58 -15.08 2.95
CA HIS A 39 -10.69 -15.75 2.25
C HIS A 39 -10.38 -15.95 0.77
N ARG A 40 -9.18 -16.45 0.46
CA ARG A 40 -8.65 -16.59 -0.90
C ARG A 40 -9.61 -17.28 -1.89
N LEU A 41 -10.38 -18.27 -1.46
CA LEU A 41 -11.33 -18.96 -2.34
C LEU A 41 -12.44 -18.02 -2.85
N LEU A 42 -12.94 -17.12 -1.99
CA LEU A 42 -13.95 -16.13 -2.34
C LEU A 42 -13.38 -15.04 -3.24
N TYR A 43 -12.17 -14.59 -2.94
CA TYR A 43 -11.56 -13.43 -3.60
C TYR A 43 -10.50 -13.77 -4.66
N LYS A 44 -10.37 -15.03 -5.09
CA LYS A 44 -9.34 -15.48 -6.04
C LYS A 44 -9.28 -14.61 -7.29
N ARG A 45 -10.43 -14.25 -7.86
CA ARG A 45 -10.51 -13.43 -9.09
C ARG A 45 -10.05 -11.99 -8.87
N LEU A 46 -10.16 -11.46 -7.66
CA LEU A 46 -9.73 -10.12 -7.30
C LEU A 46 -8.26 -10.07 -6.85
N LEU A 47 -7.78 -11.14 -6.21
CA LEU A 47 -6.39 -11.23 -5.77
C LEU A 47 -5.40 -11.18 -6.94
N VAL A 48 -5.69 -11.86 -8.07
CA VAL A 48 -4.81 -11.86 -9.25
C VAL A 48 -4.54 -10.45 -9.79
N PRO A 49 -5.56 -9.62 -10.14
CA PRO A 49 -5.31 -8.26 -10.61
C PRO A 49 -4.67 -7.36 -9.53
N LEU A 50 -4.97 -7.56 -8.25
CA LEU A 50 -4.31 -6.82 -7.16
C LEU A 50 -2.80 -7.12 -7.09
N HIS A 51 -2.41 -8.39 -7.18
CA HIS A 51 -0.99 -8.76 -7.23
C HIS A 51 -0.29 -8.18 -8.46
N HIS A 52 -0.95 -8.20 -9.62
CA HIS A 52 -0.43 -7.58 -10.83
C HIS A 52 -0.23 -6.07 -10.65
N CYS A 53 -1.23 -5.37 -10.11
CA CYS A 53 -1.17 -3.94 -9.84
C CYS A 53 -0.01 -3.60 -8.91
N LYS A 54 0.12 -4.31 -7.78
CA LYS A 54 1.22 -4.14 -6.84
C LYS A 54 2.58 -4.35 -7.50
N ALA A 55 2.73 -5.39 -8.33
CA ALA A 55 3.97 -5.67 -9.05
C ALA A 55 4.33 -4.58 -10.08
N GLN A 56 3.34 -4.04 -10.79
CA GLN A 56 3.56 -2.90 -11.70
C GLN A 56 4.00 -1.65 -10.93
N LEU A 57 3.35 -1.35 -9.80
CA LEU A 57 3.71 -0.21 -8.95
C LEU A 57 5.11 -0.36 -8.37
N SER A 58 5.51 -1.57 -7.92
CA SER A 58 6.87 -1.83 -7.45
C SER A 58 7.94 -1.50 -8.51
N ARG A 59 7.64 -1.63 -9.81
CA ARG A 59 8.58 -1.26 -10.89
C ARG A 59 8.71 0.25 -11.09
N ARG A 60 7.74 1.03 -10.61
CA ARG A 60 7.67 2.50 -10.78
C ARG A 60 8.16 3.24 -9.54
N ILE A 61 8.16 2.58 -8.38
CA ILE A 61 8.61 3.14 -7.10
C ILE A 61 10.12 2.93 -6.95
N PRO A 62 10.89 3.95 -6.50
CA PRO A 62 12.31 3.78 -6.21
C PRO A 62 12.56 2.71 -5.14
N ASN A 63 13.61 1.91 -5.31
CA ASN A 63 13.96 0.80 -4.40
C ASN A 63 14.03 1.23 -2.92
N LYS A 64 14.58 2.43 -2.63
CA LYS A 64 14.66 2.97 -1.26
C LYS A 64 13.27 3.14 -0.65
N THR A 65 12.35 3.74 -1.40
CA THR A 65 10.96 3.95 -0.96
C THR A 65 10.24 2.62 -0.80
N GLN A 66 10.45 1.67 -1.73
CA GLN A 66 9.88 0.34 -1.62
C GLN A 66 10.32 -0.38 -0.33
N GLY A 67 11.59 -0.24 0.07
CA GLY A 67 12.09 -0.79 1.34
C GLY A 67 11.34 -0.24 2.55
N ILE A 68 11.14 1.09 2.60
CA ILE A 68 10.34 1.75 3.65
C ILE A 68 8.90 1.23 3.65
N LEU A 69 8.27 1.12 2.47
CA LEU A 69 6.90 0.61 2.35
C LEU A 69 6.79 -0.85 2.83
N GLN A 70 7.80 -1.68 2.56
CA GLN A 70 7.83 -3.07 3.03
C GLN A 70 7.98 -3.14 4.55
N GLU A 71 8.87 -2.34 5.13
CA GLU A 71 9.09 -2.28 6.58
C GLU A 71 7.82 -1.88 7.33
N VAL A 72 7.12 -0.82 6.89
CA VAL A 72 5.89 -0.36 7.56
C VAL A 72 4.67 -1.26 7.32
N THR A 73 4.76 -2.19 6.35
CA THR A 73 3.69 -3.16 6.08
C THR A 73 3.99 -4.55 6.64
N ASP A 74 5.11 -4.72 7.35
CA ASP A 74 5.40 -5.97 8.05
C ASP A 74 4.40 -6.15 9.20
N VAL A 75 3.48 -7.09 9.01
CA VAL A 75 2.41 -7.40 9.95
C VAL A 75 2.96 -7.94 11.28
N THR A 76 4.16 -8.52 11.28
CA THR A 76 4.82 -8.99 12.51
C THR A 76 5.22 -7.83 13.43
N LEU A 77 5.38 -6.63 12.88
CA LEU A 77 5.69 -5.41 13.62
C LEU A 77 4.47 -4.83 14.37
N HIS A 78 3.25 -5.13 13.93
CA HIS A 78 2.03 -4.52 14.47
C HIS A 78 0.97 -5.55 14.88
N LYS A 79 1.15 -6.06 16.11
CA LYS A 79 0.23 -7.02 16.76
C LYS A 79 -1.21 -6.54 16.80
N ASP A 80 -1.44 -5.23 16.82
CA ASP A 80 -2.79 -4.64 16.89
C ASP A 80 -3.65 -4.97 15.65
N PHE A 81 -3.03 -5.30 14.51
CA PHE A 81 -3.77 -5.70 13.30
C PHE A 81 -4.10 -7.20 13.27
N SER A 82 -3.54 -8.02 14.17
CA SER A 82 -3.82 -9.47 14.20
C SER A 82 -5.29 -9.79 14.45
N THR A 83 -5.97 -8.99 15.27
CA THR A 83 -7.38 -9.20 15.65
C THR A 83 -8.39 -8.81 14.57
N ILE A 84 -7.97 -8.02 13.57
CA ILE A 84 -8.83 -7.51 12.48
C ILE A 84 -8.51 -8.15 11.13
N MET A 85 -7.51 -9.04 11.07
CA MET A 85 -7.20 -9.78 9.86
C MET A 85 -8.17 -10.93 9.60
N ASP A 86 -8.75 -11.55 10.63
CA ASP A 86 -9.77 -12.60 10.47
C ASP A 86 -11.13 -12.10 9.95
#